data_AF-A0A2M9EIZ8-F1
#
_entry.id   AF-A0A2M9EIZ8-F1
#
_cell.length_a   1.000
_cell.length_b   1.000
_cell.length_c   1.000
_cell.angle_alpha   90.00
_cell.angle_beta   90.00
_cell.angle_gamma   90.00
#
_symmetry.space_group_name_H-M   'P 1'
#
loop_
_entity.id
_entity.type
_entity.pdbx_description
1 polymer ?
#
loop_
_entity_poly.entity_id
_entity_poly.type
_entity_poly.pdbx_seq_one_letter_code
_entity_poly.pdbx_strand_id
1 'polypeptide(L)'
;MESYLAACEAVLKRQSESLTRLRQQAQHLAQARKTSGPAIGDIPDAQAALAAHSQAEIDAALARFNASLQQALGAHRLQWAQLPGSMQHYLEAARAMAADNPHRDWRPTLHDYLGRESRRRADIERARQMLLAPPEGVYDDPELHGRWERLSQHLQAILGGLEYMTQDFESEFAQLRRDIQQRLNNRLSNASLIAALEAHGMQVLDTEQGAIVNVDKHTWFELAEHDTDKGVVHSFELKTNAPVGAINENSKIAEACDRLNAAIATGNEPNPKIQRQMHELRDGRQIGRARKPALRARARPL
;
A
#
# COMPACT_ATOMS: atom_id res chain seq x y z
N MET A 1 -53.59 -13.09 99.24
CA MET A 1 -54.13 -14.12 98.32
C MET A 1 -54.83 -13.50 97.10
N GLU A 2 -55.57 -12.39 97.25
CA GLU A 2 -56.31 -11.73 96.16
C GLU A 2 -55.46 -11.18 95.01
N SER A 3 -54.24 -10.69 95.28
CA SER A 3 -53.32 -10.17 94.25
C SER A 3 -52.77 -11.24 93.28
N TYR A 4 -52.60 -12.48 93.74
CA TYR A 4 -52.08 -13.58 92.91
C TYR A 4 -53.15 -14.14 91.97
N LEU A 5 -54.39 -14.27 92.44
CA LEU A 5 -55.52 -14.70 91.60
C LEU A 5 -55.81 -13.70 90.47
N ALA A 6 -55.79 -12.40 90.77
CA ALA A 6 -55.96 -11.36 89.75
C ALA A 6 -54.83 -11.37 88.70
N ALA A 7 -53.59 -11.66 89.11
CA ALA A 7 -52.46 -11.81 88.20
C ALA A 7 -52.60 -13.06 87.30
N CYS A 8 -53.04 -14.19 87.85
CA CYS A 8 -53.32 -15.41 87.08
C CYS A 8 -54.47 -15.22 86.08
N GLU A 9 -55.54 -14.53 86.46
CA GLU A 9 -56.67 -14.21 85.57
C GLU A 9 -56.23 -13.28 84.43
N ALA A 10 -55.39 -12.28 84.71
CA ALA A 10 -54.84 -11.41 83.67
C ALA A 10 -53.95 -12.17 82.68
N VAL A 11 -53.16 -13.14 83.15
CA VAL A 11 -52.33 -14.01 82.29
C VAL A 11 -53.20 -14.94 81.44
N LEU A 12 -54.20 -15.59 82.04
CA LEU A 12 -55.15 -16.45 81.30
C LEU A 12 -55.92 -15.67 80.24
N LYS A 13 -56.35 -14.44 80.57
CA LYS A 13 -57.03 -13.56 79.61
C LYS A 13 -56.11 -13.21 78.44
N ARG A 14 -54.86 -12.81 78.70
CA ARG A 14 -53.86 -12.54 77.64
C ARG A 14 -53.57 -13.77 76.77
N GLN A 15 -53.50 -14.95 77.37
CA GLN A 15 -53.31 -16.20 76.62
C GLN A 15 -54.53 -16.54 75.75
N SER A 16 -55.74 -16.32 76.26
CA SER A 16 -56.98 -16.54 75.49
C SER A 16 -57.10 -15.57 74.30
N GLU A 17 -56.72 -14.31 74.48
CA GLU A 17 -56.70 -13.30 73.42
C GLU A 17 -55.63 -13.63 72.36
N SER A 18 -54.45 -14.10 72.79
CA SER A 18 -53.39 -14.60 71.90
C SER A 18 -53.85 -15.78 71.04
N LEU A 19 -54.47 -16.79 71.65
CA LEU A 19 -55.01 -17.95 70.94
C LEU A 19 -56.11 -17.57 69.95
N THR A 20 -56.93 -16.58 70.30
CA THR A 20 -57.98 -16.07 69.41
C THR A 20 -57.38 -15.36 68.19
N ARG A 21 -56.33 -14.54 68.38
CA ARG A 21 -55.59 -13.90 67.27
C ARG A 21 -54.91 -14.92 66.37
N LEU A 22 -54.27 -15.95 66.93
CA LEU A 22 -53.64 -17.02 66.17
C LEU A 22 -54.66 -17.83 65.36
N ARG A 23 -55.85 -18.10 65.92
CA ARG A 23 -56.94 -18.75 65.20
C ARG A 23 -57.46 -17.89 64.06
N GLN A 24 -57.63 -16.59 64.29
CA GLN A 24 -58.05 -15.65 63.23
C GLN A 24 -56.99 -15.56 62.12
N GLN A 25 -55.69 -15.50 62.45
CA GLN A 25 -54.62 -15.55 61.46
C GLN A 25 -54.59 -16.87 60.68
N ALA A 26 -54.76 -18.01 61.36
CA ALA A 26 -54.82 -19.31 60.70
C ALA A 26 -56.05 -19.42 59.77
N GLN A 27 -57.20 -18.88 60.18
CA GLN A 27 -58.40 -18.79 59.35
C GLN A 27 -58.20 -17.86 58.15
N HIS A 28 -57.53 -16.72 58.33
CA HIS A 28 -57.20 -15.79 57.25
C HIS A 28 -56.23 -16.43 56.25
N LEU A 29 -55.23 -17.19 56.72
CA LEU A 29 -54.30 -17.94 55.87
C LEU A 29 -54.99 -19.12 55.17
N ALA A 30 -55.93 -19.79 55.83
CA ALA A 30 -56.72 -20.86 55.23
C ALA A 30 -57.72 -20.32 54.20
N GLN A 31 -58.34 -19.16 54.44
CA GLN A 31 -59.15 -18.45 53.46
C GLN A 31 -58.30 -17.93 52.31
N ALA A 32 -57.13 -17.36 52.59
CA ALA A 32 -56.16 -16.95 51.58
C ALA A 32 -55.83 -18.15 50.68
N ARG A 33 -55.42 -19.31 51.24
CA ARG A 33 -55.17 -20.56 50.48
C ARG A 33 -56.38 -21.08 49.71
N LYS A 34 -57.60 -20.89 50.21
CA LYS A 34 -58.84 -21.26 49.49
C LYS A 34 -59.16 -20.29 48.35
N THR A 35 -58.80 -19.01 48.49
CA THR A 35 -58.92 -18.01 47.43
C THR A 35 -57.74 -18.08 46.45
N SER A 36 -56.60 -18.64 46.86
CA SER A 36 -55.42 -18.92 46.04
C SER A 36 -55.25 -20.41 45.77
N GLY A 37 -56.26 -20.99 45.08
CA GLY A 37 -56.10 -22.20 44.28
C GLY A 37 -57.45 -22.69 43.69
N PRO A 38 -57.59 -22.93 42.36
CA PRO A 38 -56.55 -23.06 41.34
C PRO A 38 -56.67 -21.99 40.23
N ALA A 39 -55.68 -21.11 40.15
CA ALA A 39 -55.19 -20.63 38.86
C ALA A 39 -53.83 -21.29 38.60
N ILE A 40 -53.79 -22.62 38.71
CA ILE A 40 -52.78 -23.46 38.07
C ILE A 40 -53.41 -23.92 36.75
N GLY A 41 -53.91 -22.95 35.98
CA GLY A 41 -54.16 -23.10 34.55
C GLY A 41 -52.90 -22.55 33.90
N ASP A 42 -52.17 -23.43 33.21
CA ASP A 42 -50.98 -23.12 32.42
C ASP A 42 -49.79 -22.52 33.19
N ILE A 43 -49.38 -23.15 34.30
CA ILE A 43 -47.94 -23.10 34.64
C ILE A 43 -47.29 -24.10 33.70
N PRO A 44 -46.57 -23.68 32.64
CA PRO A 44 -45.83 -24.63 31.81
C PRO A 44 -44.94 -25.45 32.73
N ASP A 45 -44.89 -26.76 32.48
CA ASP A 45 -43.94 -27.67 33.11
C ASP A 45 -42.58 -26.94 33.22
N ALA A 46 -41.93 -26.95 34.39
CA ALA A 46 -40.67 -26.26 34.59
C ALA A 46 -39.64 -26.65 33.51
N GLN A 47 -39.75 -27.87 32.99
CA GLN A 47 -38.96 -28.36 31.87
C GLN A 47 -39.34 -27.70 30.53
N ALA A 48 -40.62 -27.46 30.27
CA ALA A 48 -41.10 -26.72 29.10
C ALA A 48 -40.72 -25.22 29.17
N ALA A 49 -40.78 -24.61 30.35
CA ALA A 49 -40.34 -23.23 30.56
C ALA A 49 -38.82 -23.08 30.34
N LEU A 50 -38.02 -24.03 30.83
CA LEU A 50 -36.58 -24.06 30.61
C LEU A 50 -36.24 -24.24 29.12
N ALA A 51 -36.90 -25.17 28.44
CA ALA A 51 -36.71 -25.40 27.00
C ALA A 51 -37.09 -24.16 26.16
N ALA A 52 -38.19 -23.49 26.51
CA ALA A 52 -38.60 -22.24 25.86
C ALA A 52 -37.57 -21.11 26.10
N HIS A 53 -37.02 -21.02 27.32
CA HIS A 53 -35.98 -20.05 27.63
C HIS A 53 -34.68 -20.33 26.85
N SER A 54 -34.20 -21.57 26.83
CA SER A 54 -33.00 -21.93 26.06
C SER A 54 -33.16 -21.68 24.57
N GLN A 55 -34.35 -21.97 24.01
CA GLN A 55 -34.64 -21.68 22.62
C GLN A 55 -34.64 -20.16 22.34
N ALA A 56 -35.24 -19.37 23.23
CA ALA A 56 -35.23 -17.91 23.11
C ALA A 56 -33.80 -17.34 23.20
N GLU A 57 -32.92 -17.91 24.02
CA GLU A 57 -31.50 -17.52 24.09
C GLU A 57 -30.75 -17.84 22.79
N ILE A 58 -31.00 -19.01 22.21
CA ILE A 58 -30.45 -19.42 20.90
C ILE A 58 -30.92 -18.47 19.81
N ASP A 59 -32.23 -18.21 19.72
CA ASP A 59 -32.81 -17.32 18.71
C ASP A 59 -32.24 -15.91 18.84
N ALA A 60 -32.11 -15.41 20.07
CA ALA A 60 -31.49 -14.12 20.35
C ALA A 60 -30.00 -14.09 19.98
N ALA A 61 -29.26 -15.17 20.22
CA ALA A 61 -27.85 -15.28 19.83
C ALA A 61 -27.67 -15.30 18.31
N LEU A 62 -28.50 -16.05 17.59
CA LEU A 62 -28.51 -16.08 16.13
C LEU A 62 -28.88 -14.71 15.54
N ALA A 63 -29.86 -14.02 16.13
CA ALA A 63 -30.21 -12.65 15.72
C ALA A 63 -29.04 -11.68 15.93
N ARG A 64 -28.36 -11.72 17.09
CA ARG A 64 -27.16 -10.91 17.36
C ARG A 64 -26.02 -11.24 16.40
N PHE A 65 -25.78 -12.52 16.12
CA PHE A 65 -24.77 -12.97 15.17
C PHE A 65 -25.05 -12.43 13.77
N ASN A 66 -26.28 -12.60 13.27
CA ASN A 66 -26.67 -12.15 11.94
C ASN A 66 -26.59 -10.62 11.81
N ALA A 67 -27.02 -9.88 12.85
CA ALA A 67 -26.88 -8.43 12.89
C ALA A 67 -25.39 -8.01 12.85
N SER A 68 -24.54 -8.68 13.62
CA SER A 68 -23.09 -8.42 13.64
C SER A 68 -22.43 -8.76 12.31
N LEU A 69 -22.85 -9.85 11.67
CA LEU A 69 -22.37 -10.25 10.34
C LEU A 69 -22.76 -9.21 9.28
N GLN A 70 -24.02 -8.77 9.27
CA GLN A 70 -24.49 -7.71 8.36
C GLN A 70 -23.73 -6.41 8.59
N GLN A 71 -23.51 -6.03 9.85
CA GLN A 71 -22.72 -4.85 10.20
C GLN A 71 -21.27 -4.97 9.71
N ALA A 72 -20.62 -6.11 9.91
CA ALA A 72 -19.24 -6.33 9.47
C ALA A 72 -19.12 -6.37 7.94
N LEU A 73 -20.06 -7.02 7.25
CA LEU A 73 -20.15 -7.01 5.79
C LEU A 73 -20.29 -5.57 5.26
N GLY A 74 -21.19 -4.78 5.85
CA GLY A 74 -21.36 -3.36 5.51
C GLY A 74 -20.11 -2.53 5.79
N ALA A 75 -19.47 -2.71 6.94
CA ALA A 75 -18.26 -1.99 7.33
C ALA A 75 -17.09 -2.23 6.37
N HIS A 76 -16.96 -3.47 5.87
CA HIS A 76 -15.92 -3.85 4.92
C HIS A 76 -16.36 -3.77 3.45
N ARG A 77 -17.56 -3.25 3.18
CA ARG A 77 -18.18 -3.11 1.85
C ARG A 77 -18.20 -4.43 1.06
N LEU A 78 -18.39 -5.54 1.75
CA LEU A 78 -18.47 -6.87 1.17
C LEU A 78 -19.93 -7.32 1.06
N GLN A 79 -20.23 -8.07 0.00
CA GLN A 79 -21.50 -8.79 -0.12
C GLN A 79 -21.26 -10.27 0.09
N TRP A 80 -22.21 -10.96 0.72
CA TRP A 80 -22.14 -12.40 0.97
C TRP A 80 -21.83 -13.21 -0.30
N ALA A 81 -22.55 -12.91 -1.39
CA ALA A 81 -22.41 -13.59 -2.67
C ALA A 81 -21.02 -13.43 -3.30
N GLN A 82 -20.27 -12.40 -2.90
CA GLN A 82 -18.93 -12.19 -3.42
C GLN A 82 -17.88 -12.95 -2.62
N LEU A 83 -18.18 -13.39 -1.39
CA LEU A 83 -17.22 -14.10 -0.54
C LEU A 83 -16.80 -15.44 -1.16
N PRO A 84 -15.54 -15.87 -0.97
CA PRO A 84 -15.12 -17.21 -1.36
C PRO A 84 -15.98 -18.29 -0.67
N GLY A 85 -16.25 -19.40 -1.35
CA GLY A 85 -17.08 -20.48 -0.80
C GLY A 85 -16.54 -21.04 0.53
N SER A 86 -15.21 -21.08 0.70
CA SER A 86 -14.58 -21.47 1.97
C SER A 86 -14.93 -20.53 3.13
N MET A 87 -15.05 -19.22 2.86
CA MET A 87 -15.42 -18.23 3.86
C MET A 87 -16.91 -18.27 4.17
N GLN A 88 -17.76 -18.48 3.15
CA GLN A 88 -19.19 -18.69 3.35
C GLN A 88 -19.43 -19.91 4.27
N HIS A 89 -18.76 -21.03 3.98
CA HIS A 89 -18.84 -22.24 4.80
C HIS A 89 -18.36 -22.00 6.23
N TYR A 90 -17.25 -21.27 6.41
CA TYR A 90 -16.77 -20.90 7.74
C TYR A 90 -17.78 -20.05 8.53
N LEU A 91 -18.41 -19.06 7.88
CA LEU A 91 -19.38 -18.18 8.52
C LEU A 91 -20.70 -18.92 8.85
N GLU A 92 -21.09 -19.89 8.03
CA GLU A 92 -22.20 -20.81 8.33
C GLU A 92 -21.88 -21.70 9.54
N ALA A 93 -20.66 -22.24 9.61
CA ALA A 93 -20.22 -23.01 10.77
C ALA A 93 -20.15 -22.14 12.04
N ALA A 94 -19.64 -20.91 11.94
CA ALA A 94 -19.60 -19.95 13.04
C ALA A 94 -21.02 -19.58 13.53
N ARG A 95 -21.99 -19.49 12.61
CA ARG A 95 -23.40 -19.29 12.94
C ARG A 95 -23.97 -20.48 13.74
N ALA A 96 -23.65 -21.71 13.34
CA ALA A 96 -24.05 -22.91 14.11
C ALA A 96 -23.43 -22.89 15.51
N MET A 97 -22.14 -22.57 15.63
CA MET A 97 -21.48 -22.43 16.94
C MET A 97 -22.05 -21.30 17.81
N ALA A 98 -22.64 -20.26 17.21
CA ALA A 98 -23.33 -19.21 17.96
C ALA A 98 -24.63 -19.71 18.60
N ALA A 99 -25.29 -20.72 18.02
CA ALA A 99 -26.41 -21.40 18.66
C ALA A 99 -25.93 -22.25 19.85
N ASP A 100 -24.82 -22.96 19.69
CA ASP A 100 -24.26 -23.82 20.75
C ASP A 100 -23.64 -23.03 21.91
N ASN A 101 -23.25 -21.77 21.67
CA ASN A 101 -22.67 -20.89 22.70
C ASN A 101 -23.27 -19.46 22.63
N PRO A 102 -24.48 -19.26 23.18
CA PRO A 102 -25.25 -18.01 23.05
C PRO A 102 -24.59 -16.76 23.65
N HIS A 103 -23.67 -16.94 24.60
CA HIS A 103 -23.02 -15.84 25.34
C HIS A 103 -21.71 -15.37 24.71
N ARG A 104 -21.18 -16.09 23.69
CA ARG A 104 -19.95 -15.71 23.02
C ARG A 104 -20.15 -14.43 22.17
N ASP A 105 -19.25 -13.46 22.34
CA ASP A 105 -19.20 -12.30 21.45
C ASP A 105 -18.45 -12.62 20.15
N TRP A 106 -19.19 -12.66 19.04
CA TRP A 106 -18.66 -12.95 17.71
C TRP A 106 -18.19 -11.71 16.94
N ARG A 107 -18.53 -10.49 17.41
CA ARG A 107 -18.24 -9.24 16.67
C ARG A 107 -16.75 -9.09 16.32
N PRO A 108 -15.78 -9.28 17.24
CA PRO A 108 -14.36 -9.13 16.91
C PRO A 108 -13.89 -10.16 15.89
N THR A 109 -14.41 -11.40 15.99
CA THR A 109 -14.07 -12.50 15.09
C THR A 109 -14.54 -12.18 13.67
N LEU A 110 -15.80 -11.78 13.52
CA LEU A 110 -16.39 -11.44 12.23
C LEU A 110 -15.67 -10.27 11.56
N HIS A 111 -15.35 -9.22 12.32
CA HIS A 111 -14.60 -8.06 11.82
C HIS A 111 -13.17 -8.42 11.38
N ASP A 112 -12.45 -9.27 12.13
CA ASP A 112 -11.10 -9.66 11.73
C ASP A 112 -11.12 -10.46 10.41
N TYR A 113 -11.98 -11.48 10.31
CA TYR A 113 -12.05 -12.30 9.11
C TYR A 113 -12.48 -11.51 7.86
N LEU A 114 -13.57 -10.73 7.96
CA LEU A 114 -14.04 -9.91 6.84
C LEU A 114 -13.07 -8.78 6.51
N GLY A 115 -12.38 -8.23 7.51
CA GLY A 115 -11.32 -7.25 7.31
C GLY A 115 -10.10 -7.82 6.59
N ARG A 116 -9.73 -9.09 6.82
CA ARG A 116 -8.66 -9.76 6.07
C ARG A 116 -9.05 -10.00 4.62
N GLU A 117 -10.28 -10.47 4.37
CA GLU A 117 -10.77 -10.70 3.01
C GLU A 117 -10.89 -9.39 2.21
N SER A 118 -11.40 -8.32 2.84
CA SER A 118 -11.46 -6.99 2.22
C SER A 118 -10.06 -6.48 1.85
N ARG A 119 -9.08 -6.62 2.74
CA ARG A 119 -7.67 -6.27 2.44
C ARG A 119 -7.09 -7.11 1.31
N ARG A 120 -7.28 -8.43 1.35
CA ARG A 120 -6.83 -9.34 0.29
C ARG A 120 -7.35 -8.92 -1.09
N ARG A 121 -8.63 -8.51 -1.21
CA ARG A 121 -9.19 -8.03 -2.48
C ARG A 121 -8.56 -6.74 -2.95
N ALA A 122 -8.33 -5.80 -2.02
CA ALA A 122 -7.66 -4.55 -2.33
C ALA A 122 -6.23 -4.81 -2.84
N ASP A 123 -5.50 -5.73 -2.20
CA ASP A 123 -4.15 -6.13 -2.59
C ASP A 123 -4.14 -6.76 -4.00
N ILE A 124 -5.07 -7.68 -4.27
CA ILE A 124 -5.23 -8.32 -5.59
C ILE A 124 -5.52 -7.26 -6.66
N GLU A 125 -6.47 -6.36 -6.41
CA GLU A 125 -6.83 -5.31 -7.37
C GLU A 125 -5.65 -4.35 -7.61
N ARG A 126 -4.90 -4.02 -6.56
CA ARG A 126 -3.70 -3.19 -6.67
C ARG A 126 -2.61 -3.86 -7.50
N ALA A 127 -2.33 -5.14 -7.24
CA ALA A 127 -1.38 -5.92 -8.02
C ALA A 127 -1.79 -6.04 -9.49
N ARG A 128 -3.10 -6.23 -9.74
CA ARG A 128 -3.67 -6.25 -11.09
C ARG A 128 -3.41 -4.94 -11.82
N GLN A 129 -3.67 -3.80 -11.18
CA GLN A 129 -3.44 -2.49 -11.78
C GLN A 129 -1.98 -2.27 -12.16
N MET A 130 -1.05 -2.69 -11.31
CA MET A 130 0.39 -2.59 -11.59
C MET A 130 0.82 -3.48 -12.77
N LEU A 131 0.28 -4.69 -12.87
CA LEU A 131 0.57 -5.61 -13.98
C LEU A 131 -0.06 -5.18 -15.31
N LEU A 132 -1.23 -4.55 -15.28
CA LEU A 132 -1.89 -4.02 -16.49
C LEU A 132 -1.21 -2.77 -17.05
N ALA A 133 -0.47 -2.04 -16.22
CA ALA A 133 0.23 -0.82 -16.59
C ALA A 133 1.73 -0.94 -16.26
N PRO A 134 2.47 -1.84 -16.94
CA PRO A 134 3.91 -1.92 -16.76
C PRO A 134 4.55 -0.57 -17.10
N PRO A 135 5.65 -0.19 -16.43
CA PRO A 135 6.38 1.03 -16.80
C PRO A 135 6.83 0.98 -18.28
N GLU A 136 6.50 2.02 -19.03
CA GLU A 136 6.77 2.09 -20.47
C GLU A 136 8.27 2.11 -20.77
N GLY A 137 8.78 1.20 -21.62
CA GLY A 137 10.22 1.10 -21.91
C GLY A 137 11.02 0.28 -20.88
N VAL A 138 10.36 -0.39 -19.92
CA VAL A 138 11.04 -1.27 -18.95
C VAL A 138 11.79 -2.43 -19.57
N TYR A 139 11.40 -2.85 -20.78
CA TYR A 139 12.02 -3.94 -21.53
C TYR A 139 13.23 -3.51 -22.36
N ASP A 140 13.44 -2.19 -22.53
CA ASP A 140 14.53 -1.66 -23.36
C ASP A 140 15.89 -1.67 -22.64
N ASP A 141 15.87 -1.98 -21.35
CA ASP A 141 17.04 -2.01 -20.51
C ASP A 141 17.13 -3.31 -19.70
N PRO A 142 18.22 -4.10 -19.83
CA PRO A 142 18.33 -5.40 -19.16
C PRO A 142 18.26 -5.33 -17.63
N GLU A 143 18.77 -4.27 -17.02
CA GLU A 143 18.80 -4.13 -15.56
C GLU A 143 17.40 -3.80 -15.03
N LEU A 144 16.73 -2.83 -15.65
CA LEU A 144 15.37 -2.45 -15.28
C LEU A 144 14.37 -3.55 -15.61
N HIS A 145 14.58 -4.26 -16.71
CA HIS A 145 13.82 -5.45 -17.07
C HIS A 145 13.93 -6.53 -16.00
N GLY A 146 15.13 -6.90 -15.56
CA GLY A 146 15.33 -7.93 -14.53
C GLY A 146 14.76 -7.53 -13.16
N ARG A 147 14.67 -6.24 -12.84
CA ARG A 147 13.94 -5.74 -11.66
C ARG A 147 12.44 -5.89 -11.83
N TRP A 148 11.91 -5.51 -12.99
CA TRP A 148 10.50 -5.67 -13.31
C TRP A 148 10.06 -7.14 -13.33
N GLU A 149 10.85 -8.05 -13.89
CA GLU A 149 10.54 -9.49 -13.88
C GLU A 149 10.36 -10.01 -12.45
N ARG A 150 11.29 -9.69 -11.54
CA ARG A 150 11.19 -10.06 -10.12
C ARG A 150 9.95 -9.48 -9.47
N LEU A 151 9.68 -8.19 -9.66
CA LEU A 151 8.48 -7.56 -9.11
C LEU A 151 7.20 -8.20 -9.69
N SER A 152 7.17 -8.48 -10.99
CA SER A 152 6.01 -9.08 -11.65
C SER A 152 5.67 -10.47 -11.12
N GLN A 153 6.68 -11.27 -10.72
CA GLN A 153 6.47 -12.56 -10.07
C GLN A 153 5.76 -12.42 -8.72
N HIS A 154 6.20 -11.47 -7.89
CA HIS A 154 5.51 -11.15 -6.62
C HIS A 154 4.08 -10.66 -6.87
N LEU A 155 3.87 -9.76 -7.84
CA LEU A 155 2.53 -9.28 -8.18
C LEU A 155 1.62 -10.41 -8.67
N GLN A 156 2.15 -11.38 -9.43
CA GLN A 156 1.42 -12.58 -9.83
C GLN A 156 1.09 -13.50 -8.64
N ALA A 157 2.01 -13.64 -7.67
CA ALA A 157 1.76 -14.38 -6.45
C ALA A 157 0.66 -13.73 -5.59
N ILE A 158 0.63 -12.39 -5.51
CA ILE A 158 -0.44 -11.63 -4.85
C ILE A 158 -1.77 -11.84 -5.57
N LEU A 159 -1.80 -11.79 -6.91
CA LEU A 159 -3.00 -12.11 -7.69
C LEU A 159 -3.52 -13.53 -7.42
N GLY A 160 -2.61 -14.49 -7.28
CA GLY A 160 -2.92 -15.87 -6.88
C GLY A 160 -3.38 -16.02 -5.42
N GLY A 161 -3.26 -14.96 -4.62
CA GLY A 161 -3.55 -14.97 -3.18
C GLY A 161 -2.54 -15.77 -2.35
N LEU A 162 -1.32 -15.93 -2.85
CA LEU A 162 -0.19 -16.61 -2.19
C LEU A 162 0.66 -15.65 -1.35
N GLU A 163 0.63 -14.35 -1.70
CA GLU A 163 1.36 -13.28 -1.01
C GLU A 163 0.42 -12.09 -0.75
N TYR A 164 0.84 -11.20 0.15
CA TYR A 164 0.14 -9.93 0.44
C TYR A 164 0.89 -8.76 -0.20
N MET A 165 0.17 -7.70 -0.52
CA MET A 165 0.81 -6.47 -0.97
C MET A 165 1.60 -5.84 0.18
N THR A 166 2.83 -5.41 -0.10
CA THR A 166 3.69 -4.71 0.84
C THR A 166 4.08 -3.34 0.31
N GLN A 167 4.46 -2.44 1.20
CA GLN A 167 4.94 -1.11 0.83
C GLN A 167 6.23 -1.17 -0.03
N ASP A 168 7.03 -2.22 0.13
CA ASP A 168 8.28 -2.40 -0.62
C ASP A 168 7.98 -2.62 -2.12
N PHE A 169 6.96 -3.42 -2.44
CA PHE A 169 6.55 -3.65 -3.83
C PHE A 169 6.02 -2.37 -4.48
N GLU A 170 5.24 -1.57 -3.75
CA GLU A 170 4.74 -0.28 -4.27
C GLU A 170 5.89 0.72 -4.48
N SER A 171 6.85 0.75 -3.55
CA SER A 171 8.01 1.64 -3.62
C SER A 171 8.93 1.27 -4.78
N GLU A 172 9.16 -0.03 -5.00
CA GLU A 172 9.95 -0.54 -6.13
C GLU A 172 9.27 -0.22 -7.47
N PHE A 173 7.96 -0.42 -7.58
CA PHE A 173 7.21 -0.02 -8.78
C PHE A 173 7.35 1.47 -9.07
N ALA A 174 7.23 2.33 -8.06
CA ALA A 174 7.38 3.77 -8.19
C ALA A 174 8.83 4.18 -8.50
N GLN A 175 9.82 3.44 -8.01
CA GLN A 175 11.23 3.66 -8.32
C GLN A 175 11.53 3.29 -9.78
N LEU A 176 11.08 2.12 -10.25
CA LEU A 176 11.23 1.69 -11.64
C LEU A 176 10.70 2.73 -12.63
N ARG A 177 9.50 3.28 -12.37
CA ARG A 177 8.93 4.35 -13.22
C ARG A 177 9.82 5.60 -13.27
N ARG A 178 10.41 5.99 -12.13
CA ARG A 178 11.31 7.15 -12.06
C ARG A 178 12.60 6.90 -12.82
N ASP A 179 13.21 5.73 -12.63
CA ASP A 179 14.46 5.35 -13.27
C ASP A 179 14.30 5.31 -14.80
N ILE A 180 13.19 4.74 -15.28
CA ILE A 180 12.85 4.68 -16.71
C ILE A 180 12.63 6.08 -17.27
N GLN A 181 11.82 6.92 -16.61
CA GLN A 181 11.57 8.28 -17.06
C GLN A 181 12.87 9.09 -17.12
N GLN A 182 13.75 8.89 -16.14
CA GLN A 182 15.06 9.52 -16.12
C GLN A 182 15.94 9.05 -17.29
N ARG A 183 15.97 7.75 -17.60
CA ARG A 183 16.69 7.23 -18.77
C ARG A 183 16.13 7.75 -20.09
N LEU A 184 14.80 7.82 -20.23
CA LEU A 184 14.14 8.41 -21.39
C LEU A 184 14.52 9.89 -21.55
N ASN A 185 14.44 10.67 -20.47
CA ASN A 185 14.83 12.07 -20.46
C ASN A 185 16.31 12.25 -20.85
N ASN A 186 17.19 11.38 -20.37
CA ASN A 186 18.61 11.41 -20.72
C ASN A 186 18.81 11.11 -22.21
N ARG A 187 18.15 10.08 -22.76
CA ARG A 187 18.20 9.75 -24.20
C ARG A 187 17.69 10.89 -25.07
N LEU A 188 16.57 11.51 -24.70
CA LEU A 188 16.00 12.66 -25.41
C LEU A 188 16.91 13.90 -25.33
N SER A 189 17.50 14.15 -24.16
CA SER A 189 18.46 15.24 -23.97
C SER A 189 19.71 15.04 -24.83
N ASN A 190 20.26 13.82 -24.85
CA ASN A 190 21.42 13.49 -25.67
C ASN A 190 21.10 13.61 -27.17
N ALA A 191 19.98 13.04 -27.63
CA ALA A 191 19.54 13.17 -29.03
C ALA A 191 19.36 14.64 -29.46
N SER A 192 18.79 15.47 -28.57
CA SER A 192 18.62 16.91 -28.82
C SER A 192 19.96 17.65 -28.88
N LEU A 193 20.91 17.30 -28.01
CA LEU A 193 22.26 17.86 -28.02
C LEU A 193 22.98 17.50 -29.33
N ILE A 194 22.96 16.22 -29.74
CA ILE A 194 23.59 15.76 -30.98
C ILE A 194 23.02 16.51 -32.19
N ALA A 195 21.69 16.60 -32.29
CA ALA A 195 21.04 17.32 -33.38
C ALA A 195 21.44 18.81 -33.42
N ALA A 196 21.54 19.46 -32.25
CA ALA A 196 21.96 20.86 -32.16
C ALA A 196 23.43 21.06 -32.56
N LEU A 197 24.31 20.12 -32.19
CA LEU A 197 25.72 20.13 -32.60
C LEU A 197 25.86 19.99 -34.12
N GLU A 198 25.13 19.05 -34.72
CA GLU A 198 25.11 18.82 -36.17
C GLU A 198 24.57 20.03 -36.94
N ALA A 199 23.50 20.68 -36.42
CA ALA A 199 22.95 21.90 -37.01
C ALA A 199 23.96 23.07 -37.05
N HIS A 200 24.95 23.07 -36.13
CA HIS A 200 26.03 24.04 -36.10
C HIS A 200 27.29 23.58 -36.84
N GLY A 201 27.17 22.56 -37.69
CA GLY A 201 28.23 22.08 -38.58
C GLY A 201 29.31 21.25 -37.87
N MET A 202 29.08 20.82 -36.63
CA MET A 202 29.97 19.90 -35.92
C MET A 202 29.60 18.46 -36.27
N GLN A 203 30.61 17.61 -36.53
CA GLN A 203 30.37 16.19 -36.75
C GLN A 203 30.47 15.44 -35.43
N VAL A 204 29.37 14.78 -35.03
CA VAL A 204 29.32 13.96 -33.82
C VAL A 204 29.53 12.48 -34.18
N LEU A 205 30.32 11.79 -33.38
CA LEU A 205 30.67 10.39 -33.58
C LEU A 205 30.50 9.65 -32.26
N ASP A 206 29.57 8.71 -32.21
CA ASP A 206 29.36 7.87 -31.04
C ASP A 206 30.54 6.92 -30.83
N THR A 207 30.98 6.78 -29.58
CA THR A 207 32.03 5.86 -29.13
C THR A 207 31.51 5.01 -27.97
N GLU A 208 32.26 3.99 -27.55
CA GLU A 208 31.84 3.15 -26.41
C GLU A 208 31.90 3.90 -25.05
N GLN A 209 32.57 5.04 -24.98
CA GLN A 209 32.79 5.81 -23.74
C GLN A 209 32.08 7.19 -23.76
N GLY A 210 31.21 7.43 -24.75
CA GLY A 210 30.55 8.71 -24.98
C GLY A 210 30.64 9.10 -26.45
N ALA A 211 30.96 10.35 -26.79
CA ALA A 211 31.02 10.82 -28.18
C ALA A 211 32.24 11.69 -28.48
N ILE A 212 32.63 11.76 -29.75
CA ILE A 212 33.64 12.69 -30.27
C ILE A 212 32.93 13.73 -31.12
N VAL A 213 33.09 15.01 -30.78
CA VAL A 213 32.49 16.14 -31.50
C VAL A 213 33.60 16.91 -32.22
N ASN A 214 33.65 16.78 -33.54
CA ASN A 214 34.65 17.47 -34.35
C ASN A 214 34.29 18.94 -34.53
N VAL A 215 35.20 19.82 -34.10
CA VAL A 215 35.10 21.27 -34.35
C VAL A 215 35.76 21.61 -35.68
N ASP A 216 36.93 21.04 -35.95
CA ASP A 216 37.63 21.13 -37.21
C ASP A 216 38.53 19.90 -37.48
N LYS A 217 39.45 20.00 -38.46
CA LYS A 217 40.37 18.92 -38.83
C LYS A 217 41.29 18.47 -37.68
N HIS A 218 41.67 19.40 -36.82
CA HIS A 218 42.69 19.21 -35.79
C HIS A 218 42.17 19.29 -34.37
N THR A 219 40.96 19.81 -34.17
CA THR A 219 40.37 20.07 -32.86
C THR A 219 39.02 19.36 -32.70
N TRP A 220 38.82 18.69 -31.57
CA TRP A 220 37.60 17.98 -31.22
C TRP A 220 37.32 18.07 -29.73
N PHE A 221 36.05 17.92 -29.34
CA PHE A 221 35.67 17.61 -27.98
C PHE A 221 35.54 16.10 -27.80
N GLU A 222 36.05 15.57 -26.69
CA GLU A 222 35.63 14.29 -26.16
C GLU A 222 34.51 14.54 -25.15
N LEU A 223 33.34 14.01 -25.48
CA LEU A 223 32.16 13.95 -24.63
C LEU A 223 32.23 12.63 -23.88
N ALA A 224 32.47 12.67 -22.58
CA ALA A 224 32.29 11.49 -21.74
C ALA A 224 30.92 11.56 -21.05
N GLU A 225 30.21 10.45 -21.08
CA GLU A 225 28.95 10.27 -20.38
C GLU A 225 29.22 9.59 -19.04
N HIS A 226 28.88 10.27 -17.95
CA HIS A 226 28.99 9.72 -16.61
C HIS A 226 27.61 9.46 -16.07
N ASP A 227 27.27 8.20 -15.85
CA ASP A 227 26.08 7.86 -15.07
C ASP A 227 26.30 8.26 -13.61
N THR A 228 25.43 9.12 -13.11
CA THR A 228 25.39 9.51 -11.71
C THR A 228 24.02 9.16 -11.12
N ASP A 229 23.92 9.08 -9.80
CA ASP A 229 22.64 8.88 -9.10
C ASP A 229 21.57 9.93 -9.48
N LYS A 230 22.00 11.07 -10.02
CA LYS A 230 21.14 12.18 -10.47
C LYS A 230 20.96 12.24 -11.99
N GLY A 231 21.42 11.23 -12.73
CA GLY A 231 21.31 11.09 -14.18
C GLY A 231 22.64 11.17 -14.91
N VAL A 232 22.58 11.16 -16.24
CA VAL A 232 23.77 11.25 -17.08
C VAL A 232 24.34 12.67 -17.03
N VAL A 233 25.62 12.77 -16.69
CA VAL A 233 26.39 14.01 -16.76
C VAL A 233 27.35 13.91 -17.93
N HIS A 234 27.24 14.87 -18.83
CA HIS A 234 28.19 15.02 -19.91
C HIS A 234 29.40 15.80 -19.41
N SER A 235 30.61 15.33 -19.72
CA SER A 235 31.84 16.10 -19.55
C SER A 235 32.51 16.35 -20.88
N PHE A 236 32.89 17.60 -21.14
CA PHE A 236 33.61 18.00 -22.34
C PHE A 236 35.08 18.19 -22.05
N GLU A 237 35.94 17.54 -22.82
CA GLU A 237 37.38 17.80 -22.84
C GLU A 237 37.79 18.22 -24.26
N LEU A 238 38.34 19.43 -24.42
CA LEU A 238 38.80 19.92 -25.72
C LEU A 238 40.21 19.39 -26.01
N LYS A 239 40.38 18.74 -27.16
CA LYS A 239 41.66 18.15 -27.58
C LYS A 239 42.12 18.62 -28.95
N THR A 240 43.42 18.56 -29.17
CA THR A 240 44.06 18.86 -30.46
C THR A 240 45.17 17.87 -30.81
N ASN A 241 45.29 17.59 -32.12
CA ASN A 241 46.42 16.88 -32.71
C ASN A 241 47.33 17.80 -33.54
N ALA A 242 47.08 19.11 -33.53
CA ALA A 242 47.91 20.08 -34.24
C ALA A 242 49.34 20.09 -33.65
N PRO A 243 50.39 20.25 -34.48
CA PRO A 243 51.75 20.43 -33.99
C PRO A 243 51.86 21.59 -33.00
N VAL A 244 52.87 21.55 -32.12
CA VAL A 244 53.13 22.64 -31.18
C VAL A 244 53.42 23.94 -31.96
N GLY A 245 52.74 25.03 -31.61
CA GLY A 245 52.87 26.32 -32.30
C GLY A 245 52.13 26.44 -33.65
N ALA A 246 51.50 25.37 -34.16
CA ALA A 246 50.77 25.43 -35.44
C ALA A 246 49.42 26.15 -35.34
N ILE A 247 48.88 26.31 -34.13
CA ILE A 247 47.59 26.96 -33.88
C ILE A 247 47.71 27.93 -32.71
N ASN A 248 46.91 29.00 -32.74
CA ASN A 248 46.67 29.84 -31.57
C ASN A 248 45.65 29.12 -30.67
N GLU A 249 46.14 28.44 -29.64
CA GLU A 249 45.31 27.63 -28.73
C GLU A 249 44.21 28.46 -28.06
N ASN A 250 44.50 29.68 -27.60
CA ASN A 250 43.50 30.55 -26.97
C ASN A 250 42.36 30.91 -27.93
N SER A 251 42.71 31.24 -29.18
CA SER A 251 41.71 31.53 -30.21
C SER A 251 40.87 30.29 -30.54
N LYS A 252 41.48 29.11 -30.55
CA LYS A 252 40.79 27.84 -30.85
C LYS A 252 39.88 27.39 -29.71
N ILE A 253 40.31 27.56 -28.47
CA ILE A 253 39.47 27.34 -27.29
C ILE A 253 38.25 28.26 -27.35
N ALA A 254 38.45 29.56 -27.60
CA ALA A 254 37.33 30.52 -27.71
C ALA A 254 36.36 30.14 -28.84
N GLU A 255 36.87 29.86 -30.04
CA GLU A 255 36.04 29.45 -31.19
C GLU A 255 35.23 28.17 -30.90
N ALA A 256 35.87 27.16 -30.30
CA ALA A 256 35.22 25.90 -29.96
C ALA A 256 34.14 26.09 -28.88
N CYS A 257 34.42 26.87 -27.83
CA CYS A 257 33.46 27.19 -26.78
C CYS A 257 32.29 28.02 -27.32
N ASP A 258 32.52 28.98 -28.21
CA ASP A 258 31.46 29.82 -28.79
C ASP A 258 30.53 28.98 -29.69
N ARG A 259 31.08 28.06 -30.51
CA ARG A 259 30.28 27.13 -31.33
C ARG A 259 29.46 26.17 -30.48
N LEU A 260 30.05 25.62 -29.42
CA LEU A 260 29.35 24.71 -28.50
C LEU A 260 28.25 25.46 -27.74
N ASN A 261 28.50 26.69 -27.28
CA ASN A 261 27.49 27.54 -26.65
C ASN A 261 26.35 27.88 -27.62
N ALA A 262 26.64 28.18 -28.88
CA ALA A 262 25.62 28.41 -29.89
C ALA A 262 24.74 27.17 -30.11
N ALA A 263 25.35 25.98 -30.21
CA ALA A 263 24.61 24.73 -30.31
C ALA A 263 23.72 24.49 -29.08
N ILE A 264 24.24 24.63 -27.87
CA ILE A 264 23.48 24.43 -26.63
C ILE A 264 22.33 25.44 -26.50
N ALA A 265 22.53 26.70 -26.91
CA ALA A 265 21.51 27.74 -26.85
C ALA A 265 20.31 27.50 -27.78
N THR A 266 20.49 26.67 -28.83
CA THR A 266 19.41 26.27 -29.74
C THR A 266 18.71 24.97 -29.32
N GLY A 267 19.30 24.21 -28.40
CA GLY A 267 18.65 23.05 -27.78
C GLY A 267 17.59 23.47 -26.75
N ASN A 268 16.57 22.64 -26.55
CA ASN A 268 15.38 22.98 -25.76
C ASN A 268 15.59 23.18 -24.26
N GLU A 269 16.80 23.02 -23.72
CA GLU A 269 17.14 23.52 -22.38
C GLU A 269 18.68 23.56 -22.22
N PRO A 270 19.27 24.71 -21.83
CA PRO A 270 20.69 24.76 -21.56
C PRO A 270 21.01 23.91 -20.34
N ASN A 271 21.71 22.78 -20.53
CA ASN A 271 22.17 21.96 -19.42
C ASN A 271 23.19 22.77 -18.60
N PRO A 272 22.88 23.19 -17.36
CA PRO A 272 23.72 24.10 -16.58
C PRO A 272 25.09 23.51 -16.22
N LYS A 273 25.21 22.16 -16.23
CA LYS A 273 26.50 21.50 -16.03
C LYS A 273 27.43 21.68 -17.24
N ILE A 274 26.87 21.65 -18.45
CA ILE A 274 27.64 21.88 -19.67
C ILE A 274 28.11 23.35 -19.72
N GLN A 275 27.23 24.30 -19.38
CA GLN A 275 27.60 25.72 -19.30
C GLN A 275 28.71 25.98 -18.28
N ARG A 276 28.67 25.29 -17.12
CA ARG A 276 29.72 25.41 -16.10
C ARG A 276 31.06 24.87 -16.59
N GLN A 277 31.08 23.70 -17.22
CA GLN A 277 32.30 23.15 -17.81
C GLN A 277 32.86 24.02 -18.93
N MET A 278 32.00 24.67 -19.72
CA MET A 278 32.45 25.64 -20.73
C MET A 278 33.14 26.84 -20.09
N HIS A 279 32.61 27.34 -18.97
CA HIS A 279 33.24 28.41 -18.22
C HIS A 279 34.61 27.97 -17.68
N GLU A 280 34.69 26.77 -17.11
CA GLU A 280 35.94 26.17 -16.62
C GLU A 280 36.97 25.94 -17.73
N LEU A 281 36.56 25.50 -18.93
CA LEU A 281 37.45 25.37 -20.10
C LEU A 281 37.97 26.73 -20.58
N ARG A 282 37.12 27.76 -20.55
CA ARG A 282 37.48 29.13 -20.97
C ARG A 282 38.45 29.78 -19.99
N ASP A 283 38.27 29.54 -18.69
CA ASP A 283 39.06 30.14 -17.63
C ASP A 283 40.32 29.33 -17.30
N GLY A 284 40.30 28.01 -17.50
CA GLY A 284 41.38 27.06 -17.21
C GLY A 284 42.41 26.86 -18.34
N ARG A 285 42.18 27.43 -19.54
CA ARG A 285 43.10 27.49 -20.70
C ARG A 285 43.96 26.25 -20.96
N GLN A 286 43.39 25.05 -21.00
CA GLN A 286 44.15 23.88 -21.46
C GLN A 286 43.39 23.14 -22.56
N ILE A 287 44.03 23.08 -23.73
CA ILE A 287 43.66 22.16 -24.81
C ILE A 287 44.53 20.91 -24.67
N GLY A 288 43.90 19.75 -24.42
CA GLY A 288 44.62 18.49 -24.28
C GLY A 288 45.27 18.10 -25.61
N ARG A 289 46.55 17.70 -25.59
CA ARG A 289 47.22 17.21 -26.80
C ARG A 289 47.10 15.70 -26.86
N ALA A 290 46.45 15.19 -27.90
CA ALA A 290 46.23 13.77 -28.09
C ALA A 290 46.29 13.39 -29.57
N ARG A 291 46.44 12.10 -29.88
CA ARG A 291 46.13 11.59 -31.22
C ARG A 291 44.63 11.42 -31.32
N LYS A 292 44.05 11.95 -32.40
CA LYS A 292 42.62 11.76 -32.69
C LYS A 292 42.33 10.25 -32.77
N PRO A 293 41.34 9.74 -32.02
CA PRO A 293 40.96 8.34 -32.09
C PRO A 293 40.63 7.93 -33.53
N ALA A 294 41.04 6.72 -33.91
CA ALA A 294 40.74 6.20 -35.24
C ALA A 294 39.22 6.04 -35.37
N LEU A 295 38.63 6.72 -36.35
CA LEU A 295 37.22 6.69 -36.66
C LEU A 295 36.80 5.26 -37.03
N ARG A 296 36.23 4.51 -36.08
CA ARG A 296 35.45 3.32 -36.40
C ARG A 296 33.99 3.73 -36.36
N ALA A 297 33.41 4.03 -37.53
CA ALA A 297 31.99 4.21 -37.65
C ALA A 297 31.30 2.90 -37.21
N ARG A 298 30.66 2.90 -36.04
CA ARG A 298 29.63 1.89 -35.76
C ARG A 298 28.40 2.29 -36.58
N ALA A 299 27.90 1.38 -37.39
CA ALA A 299 26.56 1.51 -37.94
C ALA A 299 25.59 1.53 -36.74
N ARG A 300 24.81 2.61 -36.58
CA ARG A 300 23.76 2.67 -35.57
C ARG A 300 22.76 1.54 -35.85
N PRO A 301 22.42 0.67 -34.89
CA PRO A 301 21.16 -0.04 -34.94
C PRO A 301 20.03 0.98 -34.76
N LEU A 302 19.04 0.90 -35.66
CA LEU A 302 17.79 1.65 -35.59
C LEU A 302 16.96 1.22 -34.39
#